data_AF-A0A563CTI4-F1
#
_entry.id   AF-A0A563CTI4-F1
#
_cell.length_a   1.000
_cell.length_b   1.000
_cell.length_c   1.000
_cell.angle_alpha   90.00
_cell.angle_beta   90.00
_cell.angle_gamma   90.00
#
_symmetry.space_group_name_H-M   'P 1'
#
loop_
_entity.id
_entity.type
_entity.pdbx_description
1 polymer ?
#
loop_
_entity_poly.entity_id
_entity_poly.type
_entity_poly.pdbx_seq_one_letter_code
_entity_poly.pdbx_strand_id
1 'polypeptide(L)'
;NLDTIRFGAGIKPTDLIFIHPVCPPNVNSDDPSYVNENDLIIRFKNSPDDQITVKDYFWNYYGIDQPNNHAIERIEFTDSKAVLTAKDIIAQARIRHGTAKDDNIYGLADNGNDTIIGGKGNDYLRGGYGNDTYIFSKGDGKDTIEDYDSTEGNLDTIRFGAGIKPTDLIFKYVNNNLQISQHGSTDSVTVNSWQYGKSHQIENVRTANGSMITNTQVDKLIQAMATFQHDTGMSWEQALKSQPSKVQTILQDYWTIPSA
;
A
#
# COMPACT_ATOMS: atom_id res chain seq x y z
N ASN A 1 25.33 -24.73 3.98
CA ASN A 1 24.28 -25.36 4.81
C ASN A 1 23.05 -24.48 4.70
N LEU A 2 21.88 -25.06 4.47
CA LEU A 2 20.63 -24.30 4.46
C LEU A 2 19.91 -24.57 5.78
N ASP A 3 19.57 -23.52 6.50
CA ASP A 3 18.64 -23.55 7.62
C ASP A 3 17.25 -23.91 7.10
N THR A 4 16.64 -24.90 7.76
CA THR A 4 15.45 -25.59 7.23
C THR A 4 14.44 -25.82 8.34
N ILE A 5 13.22 -25.32 8.15
CA ILE A 5 12.07 -25.77 8.93
C ILE A 5 11.45 -26.97 8.21
N ARG A 6 11.16 -28.05 8.95
CA ARG A 6 10.45 -29.21 8.43
C ARG A 6 9.12 -29.38 9.14
N PHE A 7 8.03 -29.26 8.38
CA PHE A 7 6.69 -29.57 8.88
C PHE A 7 6.39 -31.07 8.74
N GLY A 8 5.93 -31.65 9.85
CA GLY A 8 5.44 -33.03 9.90
C GLY A 8 4.14 -33.23 9.10
N ALA A 9 3.62 -34.45 9.17
CA ALA A 9 2.42 -34.83 8.44
C ALA A 9 1.21 -33.94 8.79
N GLY A 10 0.33 -33.72 7.82
CA GLY A 10 -0.92 -32.97 7.97
C GLY A 10 -0.83 -31.46 7.73
N ILE A 11 0.37 -30.87 7.65
CA ILE A 11 0.56 -29.44 7.33
C ILE A 11 0.94 -29.29 5.86
N LYS A 12 0.26 -28.37 5.16
CA LYS A 12 0.50 -28.05 3.75
C LYS A 12 1.00 -26.61 3.61
N PRO A 13 1.69 -26.26 2.52
CA PRO A 13 2.10 -24.88 2.25
C PRO A 13 0.94 -23.88 2.33
N THR A 14 -0.24 -24.28 1.87
CA THR A 14 -1.44 -23.45 1.86
C THR A 14 -2.01 -23.17 3.25
N ASP A 15 -1.59 -23.89 4.29
CA ASP A 15 -2.06 -23.72 5.66
C ASP A 15 -1.29 -22.62 6.39
N LEU A 16 -0.19 -22.13 5.82
CA LEU A 16 0.67 -21.11 6.41
C LEU A 16 0.38 -19.72 5.84
N ILE A 17 0.60 -18.71 6.66
CA ILE A 17 0.70 -17.30 6.30
C ILE A 17 2.06 -16.80 6.78
N PHE A 18 2.81 -16.13 5.90
CA PHE A 18 4.07 -15.48 6.23
C PHE A 18 3.83 -13.99 6.41
N ILE A 19 4.13 -13.49 7.61
CA ILE A 19 3.78 -12.13 8.03
C ILE A 19 5.07 -11.40 8.38
N HIS A 20 5.31 -10.29 7.70
CA HIS A 20 6.19 -9.24 8.18
C HIS A 20 5.34 -8.34 9.09
N PRO A 21 5.59 -8.35 10.41
CA PRO A 21 4.76 -7.59 11.34
C PRO A 21 5.01 -6.08 11.20
N VAL A 22 4.02 -5.30 11.62
CA VAL A 22 4.07 -3.84 11.75
C VAL A 22 3.90 -3.53 13.24
N CYS A 23 4.79 -2.71 13.79
CA CYS A 23 4.68 -2.25 15.17
C CYS A 23 4.04 -0.86 15.15
N PRO A 24 2.92 -0.66 15.84
CA PRO A 24 2.35 0.67 15.96
C PRO A 24 3.35 1.64 16.62
N PRO A 25 3.35 2.91 16.24
CA PRO A 25 4.22 3.93 16.79
C PRO A 25 3.95 4.09 18.29
N ASN A 26 5.01 4.41 19.03
CA ASN A 26 4.98 4.59 20.49
C ASN A 26 4.65 3.32 21.30
N VAL A 27 4.69 2.14 20.70
CA VAL A 27 4.64 0.86 21.40
C VAL A 27 6.06 0.42 21.75
N ASN A 28 6.35 0.25 23.05
CA ASN A 28 7.67 -0.20 23.52
C ASN A 28 7.69 -1.72 23.76
N SER A 29 8.87 -2.29 24.00
CA SER A 29 9.05 -3.74 24.14
C SER A 29 8.30 -4.39 25.31
N ASP A 30 7.81 -3.61 26.27
CA ASP A 30 7.08 -4.11 27.43
C ASP A 30 5.55 -4.14 27.18
N ASP A 31 5.08 -3.51 26.11
CA ASP A 31 3.66 -3.50 25.72
C ASP A 31 3.27 -4.86 25.09
N PRO A 32 2.15 -5.48 25.49
CA PRO A 32 1.67 -6.74 24.89
C PRO A 32 1.41 -6.70 23.38
N SER A 33 1.22 -5.51 22.81
CA SER A 33 1.05 -5.30 21.36
C SER A 33 2.36 -5.10 20.61
N TYR A 34 3.50 -5.08 21.31
CA TYR A 34 4.81 -4.97 20.69
C TYR A 34 5.12 -6.17 19.81
N VAL A 35 5.59 -5.87 18.61
CA VAL A 35 6.17 -6.84 17.68
C VAL A 35 7.48 -6.28 17.16
N ASN A 36 8.52 -7.11 17.09
CA ASN A 36 9.76 -6.70 16.43
C ASN A 36 9.52 -6.78 14.92
N GLU A 37 9.55 -5.64 14.24
CA GLU A 37 9.34 -5.56 12.79
C GLU A 37 10.38 -6.34 11.99
N ASN A 38 11.54 -6.63 12.58
CA ASN A 38 12.55 -7.44 11.91
C ASN A 38 12.26 -8.95 11.94
N ASP A 39 11.26 -9.41 12.70
CA ASP A 39 10.92 -10.82 12.79
C ASP A 39 10.05 -11.28 11.61
N LEU A 40 10.16 -12.54 11.21
CA LEU A 40 9.15 -13.23 10.40
C LEU A 40 8.21 -14.01 11.31
N ILE A 41 6.91 -13.79 11.16
CA ILE A 41 5.88 -14.59 11.82
C ILE A 41 5.27 -15.57 10.81
N ILE A 42 5.36 -16.86 11.10
CA ILE A 42 4.68 -17.93 10.36
C ILE A 42 3.45 -18.33 11.17
N ARG A 43 2.25 -18.03 10.64
CA ARG A 43 0.97 -18.31 11.32
C ARG A 43 0.18 -19.39 10.59
N PHE A 44 -0.56 -20.20 11.33
CA PHE A 44 -1.41 -21.25 10.76
C PHE A 44 -2.83 -20.71 10.53
N LYS A 45 -3.33 -20.80 9.30
CA LYS A 45 -4.64 -20.25 8.91
C LYS A 45 -5.80 -20.75 9.77
N ASN A 46 -5.76 -22.04 10.12
CA ASN A 46 -6.82 -22.70 10.86
C ASN A 46 -6.58 -22.74 12.39
N SER A 47 -5.45 -22.21 12.84
CA SER A 47 -5.06 -22.09 14.25
C SER A 47 -4.28 -20.77 14.45
N PRO A 48 -4.95 -19.61 14.40
CA PRO A 48 -4.27 -18.32 14.34
C PRO A 48 -3.47 -17.97 15.61
N ASP A 49 -3.78 -18.64 16.73
CA ASP A 49 -3.04 -18.50 18.00
C ASP A 49 -1.69 -19.24 17.95
N ASP A 50 -1.55 -20.22 17.06
CA ASP A 50 -0.28 -20.94 16.84
C ASP A 50 0.59 -20.14 15.87
N GLN A 51 1.86 -19.96 16.24
CA GLN A 51 2.85 -19.32 15.38
C GLN A 51 4.27 -19.83 15.61
N ILE A 52 5.10 -19.63 14.60
CA ILE A 52 6.56 -19.70 14.72
C ILE A 52 7.09 -18.29 14.43
N THR A 53 7.96 -17.79 15.29
CA THR A 53 8.66 -16.52 15.08
C THR A 53 10.11 -16.80 14.74
N VAL A 54 10.54 -16.40 13.54
CA VAL A 54 11.94 -16.40 13.13
C VAL A 54 12.50 -15.01 13.40
N LYS A 55 13.39 -14.91 14.38
CA LYS A 55 13.93 -13.63 14.84
C LYS A 55 14.82 -12.97 13.79
N ASP A 56 14.66 -11.66 13.64
CA ASP A 56 15.53 -10.80 12.82
C ASP A 56 15.65 -11.21 11.34
N TYR A 57 14.66 -11.94 10.83
CA TYR A 57 14.59 -12.41 9.45
C TYR A 57 14.69 -11.26 8.41
N PHE A 58 14.20 -10.06 8.75
CA PHE A 58 14.22 -8.87 7.89
C PHE A 58 15.32 -7.85 8.26
N TRP A 59 16.19 -8.13 9.26
CA TRP A 59 17.14 -7.16 9.82
C TRP A 59 18.13 -6.56 8.80
N ASN A 60 18.57 -7.33 7.80
CA ASN A 60 19.48 -6.84 6.76
C ASN A 60 18.76 -6.27 5.53
N TYR A 61 17.43 -6.20 5.56
CA TYR A 61 16.68 -5.82 4.36
C TYR A 61 16.63 -4.30 4.15
N TYR A 62 16.81 -3.50 5.20
CA TYR A 62 16.82 -2.03 5.12
C TYR A 62 18.11 -1.42 4.54
N GLY A 63 18.98 -2.20 3.88
CA GLY A 63 20.19 -1.66 3.23
C GLY A 63 20.99 -2.67 2.39
N ILE A 64 21.09 -2.35 1.09
CA ILE A 64 22.17 -2.69 0.12
C ILE A 64 22.71 -4.14 0.14
N ASP A 65 22.34 -4.93 -0.87
CA ASP A 65 23.09 -6.08 -1.44
C ASP A 65 23.94 -6.93 -0.45
N GLN A 66 23.38 -7.35 0.68
CA GLN A 66 24.01 -8.31 1.57
C GLN A 66 23.14 -9.56 1.69
N PRO A 67 23.69 -10.77 1.46
CA PRO A 67 22.93 -11.99 1.66
C PRO A 67 22.47 -12.08 3.12
N ASN A 68 21.18 -12.35 3.29
CA ASN A 68 20.53 -12.47 4.59
C ASN A 68 21.20 -13.56 5.42
N ASN A 69 22.00 -13.18 6.43
CA ASN A 69 22.71 -14.11 7.32
C ASN A 69 21.80 -14.71 8.42
N HIS A 70 20.50 -14.36 8.44
CA HIS A 70 19.52 -14.82 9.44
C HIS A 70 18.31 -15.54 8.81
N ALA A 71 18.39 -15.90 7.53
CA ALA A 71 17.28 -16.48 6.79
C ALA A 71 17.07 -17.97 7.10
N ILE A 72 15.82 -18.37 7.34
CA ILE A 72 15.40 -19.72 6.97
C ILE A 72 15.33 -19.76 5.44
N GLU A 73 16.23 -20.50 4.79
CA GLU A 73 16.26 -20.52 3.31
C GLU A 73 15.17 -21.42 2.72
N ARG A 74 14.67 -22.38 3.49
CA ARG A 74 13.61 -23.28 3.02
C ARG A 74 12.71 -23.84 4.11
N ILE A 75 11.49 -24.13 3.71
CA ILE A 75 10.48 -24.84 4.50
C ILE A 75 10.06 -26.09 3.72
N GLU A 76 10.27 -27.25 4.31
CA GLU A 76 9.94 -28.55 3.69
C GLU A 76 8.70 -29.16 4.32
N PHE A 77 7.85 -29.78 3.49
CA PHE A 77 6.62 -30.43 3.92
C PHE A 77 6.72 -31.94 3.65
N THR A 78 6.62 -32.74 4.71
CA THR A 78 6.89 -34.19 4.64
C THR A 78 5.93 -34.96 3.73
N ASP A 79 4.63 -34.67 3.79
CA ASP A 79 3.61 -35.41 3.02
C ASP A 79 3.66 -35.10 1.52
N SER A 80 3.72 -33.81 1.16
CA SER A 80 3.67 -33.36 -0.23
C SER A 80 5.04 -33.29 -0.90
N LYS A 81 6.12 -33.33 -0.10
CA LYS A 81 7.49 -33.00 -0.52
C LYS A 81 7.63 -31.59 -1.10
N ALA A 82 6.64 -30.73 -0.85
CA ALA A 82 6.71 -29.33 -1.25
C ALA A 82 7.86 -28.65 -0.51
N VAL A 83 8.46 -27.66 -1.16
CA VAL A 83 9.50 -26.82 -0.60
C VAL A 83 9.11 -25.37 -0.89
N LEU A 84 8.96 -24.56 0.15
CA LEU A 84 8.93 -23.11 0.02
C LEU A 84 10.35 -22.59 0.19
N THR A 85 10.76 -21.71 -0.70
CA THR A 85 12.04 -21.02 -0.67
C THR A 85 11.92 -19.68 0.04
N ALA A 86 13.05 -19.05 0.38
CA ALA A 86 13.05 -17.66 0.85
C ALA A 86 12.28 -16.72 -0.10
N LYS A 87 12.34 -16.94 -1.42
CA LYS A 87 11.58 -16.13 -2.40
C LYS A 87 10.07 -16.27 -2.20
N ASP A 88 9.57 -17.47 -1.91
CA ASP A 88 8.14 -17.71 -1.69
C ASP A 88 7.66 -17.09 -0.38
N ILE A 89 8.51 -17.12 0.65
CA ILE A 89 8.26 -16.45 1.95
C ILE A 89 8.20 -14.93 1.75
N ILE A 90 9.23 -14.36 1.10
CA ILE A 90 9.30 -12.93 0.83
C ILE A 90 8.11 -12.48 -0.02
N ALA A 91 7.75 -13.21 -1.08
CA ALA A 91 6.61 -12.86 -1.92
C ALA A 91 5.29 -12.69 -1.14
N GLN A 92 5.07 -13.45 -0.06
CA GLN A 92 3.91 -13.27 0.82
C GLN A 92 4.13 -12.13 1.83
N ALA A 93 5.34 -12.01 2.38
CA ALA A 93 5.69 -10.98 3.37
C ALA A 93 5.70 -9.55 2.80
N ARG A 94 5.80 -9.39 1.48
CA ARG A 94 5.65 -8.10 0.74
C ARG A 94 4.25 -7.51 0.80
N ILE A 95 3.26 -8.31 1.19
CA ILE A 95 1.92 -7.79 1.48
C ILE A 95 1.94 -7.31 2.93
N ARG A 96 2.18 -6.01 3.09
CA ARG A 96 2.27 -5.34 4.38
C ARG A 96 0.87 -4.91 4.81
N HIS A 97 0.44 -5.41 5.96
CA HIS A 97 -0.83 -5.05 6.58
C HIS A 97 -0.55 -4.32 7.89
N GLY A 98 -1.03 -3.09 8.00
CA GLY A 98 -1.11 -2.42 9.29
C GLY A 98 -2.30 -2.92 10.10
N THR A 99 -2.67 -2.12 11.09
CA THR A 99 -3.57 -2.47 12.17
C THR A 99 -4.84 -1.60 12.09
N ALA A 100 -5.47 -1.37 13.24
CA ALA A 100 -6.59 -0.43 13.36
C ALA A 100 -6.19 0.86 14.08
N LYS A 101 -4.88 1.06 14.27
CA LYS A 101 -4.25 2.24 14.85
C LYS A 101 -3.38 2.88 13.76
N ASP A 102 -2.98 4.13 14.00
CA ASP A 102 -1.95 4.79 13.20
C ASP A 102 -0.69 3.91 13.15
N ASP A 103 -0.17 3.61 11.97
CA ASP A 103 0.99 2.75 11.75
C ASP A 103 2.06 3.41 10.87
N ASN A 104 3.33 3.03 11.06
CA ASN A 104 4.40 3.34 10.12
C ASN A 104 4.74 2.06 9.35
N ILE A 105 4.45 2.03 8.05
CA ILE A 105 4.63 0.84 7.23
C ILE A 105 5.63 1.12 6.13
N TYR A 106 6.75 0.42 6.23
CA TYR A 106 7.79 0.39 5.22
C TYR A 106 7.67 -0.91 4.44
N GLY A 107 7.74 -0.81 3.12
CA GLY A 107 8.05 -1.91 2.25
C GLY A 107 9.48 -2.39 2.46
N LEU A 108 9.78 -3.42 1.72
CA LEU A 108 11.04 -4.11 1.69
C LEU A 108 12.02 -3.24 0.85
N ALA A 109 13.15 -2.80 1.43
CA ALA A 109 14.12 -1.92 0.77
C ALA A 109 14.99 -2.54 -0.37
N ASP A 110 14.46 -3.52 -1.10
CA ASP A 110 15.01 -4.01 -2.36
C ASP A 110 14.15 -3.53 -3.54
N ASN A 111 14.45 -3.96 -4.76
CA ASN A 111 13.70 -3.54 -5.96
C ASN A 111 12.42 -4.36 -6.20
N GLY A 112 11.81 -4.90 -5.16
CA GLY A 112 10.65 -5.77 -5.29
C GLY A 112 9.35 -5.03 -5.02
N ASN A 113 8.32 -5.37 -5.80
CA ASN A 113 7.02 -4.71 -5.74
C ASN A 113 6.26 -5.11 -4.47
N ASP A 114 5.96 -4.14 -3.62
CA ASP A 114 5.23 -4.34 -2.38
C ASP A 114 3.76 -3.95 -2.49
N THR A 115 2.94 -4.55 -1.63
CA THR A 115 1.53 -4.15 -1.48
C THR A 115 1.31 -3.73 -0.05
N ILE A 116 0.97 -2.46 0.15
CA ILE A 116 0.81 -1.86 1.47
C ILE A 116 -0.66 -1.52 1.70
N ILE A 117 -1.20 -2.05 2.79
CA ILE A 117 -2.55 -1.79 3.30
C ILE A 117 -2.38 -1.21 4.70
N GLY A 118 -2.59 0.10 4.85
CA GLY A 118 -2.51 0.79 6.15
C GLY A 118 -3.49 0.18 7.16
N GLY A 119 -4.74 0.00 6.72
CA GLY A 119 -5.81 -0.45 7.59
C GLY A 119 -6.59 0.76 8.08
N LYS A 120 -6.97 0.78 9.35
CA LYS A 120 -7.62 1.98 9.93
C LYS A 120 -6.60 2.75 10.72
N GLY A 121 -6.69 4.07 10.70
CA GLY A 121 -5.78 4.93 11.44
C GLY A 121 -5.45 6.15 10.60
N ASN A 122 -4.37 6.83 10.94
CA ASN A 122 -3.72 7.75 10.02
C ASN A 122 -2.31 7.21 9.80
N ASP A 123 -2.13 6.48 8.72
CA ASP A 123 -0.93 5.69 8.52
C ASP A 123 0.12 6.43 7.70
N TYR A 124 1.39 6.16 7.97
CA TYR A 124 2.52 6.56 7.16
C TYR A 124 3.03 5.38 6.34
N LEU A 125 2.99 5.49 5.02
CA LEU A 125 3.25 4.38 4.10
C LEU A 125 4.41 4.74 3.17
N ARG A 126 5.36 3.83 3.02
CA ARG A 126 6.48 3.97 2.08
C ARG A 126 6.82 2.62 1.46
N GLY A 127 6.62 2.48 0.17
CA GLY A 127 6.91 1.27 -0.61
C GLY A 127 8.41 1.02 -0.73
N GLY A 128 9.15 1.97 -1.27
CA GLY A 128 10.60 1.83 -1.44
C GLY A 128 10.96 1.89 -2.92
N TYR A 129 11.68 0.87 -3.39
CA TYR A 129 12.00 0.74 -4.81
C TYR A 129 11.11 -0.32 -5.46
N GLY A 130 10.85 -0.17 -6.75
CA GLY A 130 9.98 -1.09 -7.49
C GLY A 130 8.56 -0.56 -7.57
N ASN A 131 7.68 -1.34 -8.20
CA ASN A 131 6.31 -0.88 -8.50
C ASN A 131 5.36 -1.26 -7.37
N ASP A 132 5.20 -0.35 -6.42
CA ASP A 132 4.46 -0.55 -5.20
C ASP A 132 2.97 -0.24 -5.36
N THR A 133 2.14 -0.91 -4.56
CA THR A 133 0.69 -0.71 -4.55
C THR A 133 0.19 -0.37 -3.16
N TYR A 134 -0.36 0.82 -3.00
CA TYR A 134 -0.99 1.31 -1.78
C TYR A 134 -2.51 1.11 -1.90
N ILE A 135 -3.10 0.29 -1.04
CA ILE A 135 -4.53 0.00 -1.08
C ILE A 135 -5.25 0.84 -0.03
N PHE A 136 -6.27 1.57 -0.47
CA PHE A 136 -7.08 2.44 0.39
C PHE A 136 -8.55 2.09 0.31
N SER A 137 -9.19 1.87 1.45
CA SER A 137 -10.60 1.52 1.60
C SER A 137 -11.37 2.61 2.37
N LYS A 138 -12.71 2.52 2.35
CA LYS A 138 -13.54 3.47 3.10
C LYS A 138 -13.35 3.26 4.60
N GLY A 139 -13.14 4.35 5.33
CA GLY A 139 -12.93 4.34 6.78
C GLY A 139 -11.50 4.01 7.19
N ASP A 140 -10.56 3.98 6.25
CA ASP A 140 -9.14 3.77 6.55
C ASP A 140 -8.54 5.00 7.25
N GLY A 141 -9.11 6.20 7.04
CA GLY A 141 -8.72 7.42 7.73
C GLY A 141 -7.87 8.35 6.85
N LYS A 142 -6.81 8.94 7.41
CA LYS A 142 -5.99 9.95 6.72
C LYS A 142 -4.55 9.51 6.55
N ASP A 143 -4.31 8.75 5.49
CA ASP A 143 -3.00 8.16 5.23
C ASP A 143 -2.08 9.13 4.49
N THR A 144 -0.79 8.95 4.73
CA THR A 144 0.30 9.68 4.12
C THR A 144 1.21 8.69 3.40
N ILE A 145 1.44 8.92 2.10
CA ILE A 145 2.39 8.16 1.29
C ILE A 145 3.64 9.01 1.08
N GLU A 146 4.80 8.44 1.36
CA GLU A 146 6.09 8.94 0.88
C GLU A 146 6.61 8.03 -0.21
N ASP A 147 6.90 8.63 -1.36
CA ASP A 147 7.59 7.97 -2.45
C ASP A 147 8.91 8.68 -2.77
N TYR A 148 9.91 7.88 -3.14
CA TYR A 148 11.23 8.30 -3.58
C TYR A 148 11.89 7.25 -4.49
N ASP A 149 11.30 7.00 -5.66
CA ASP A 149 11.87 6.13 -6.69
C ASP A 149 12.06 6.87 -8.03
N SER A 150 13.32 7.02 -8.46
CA SER A 150 13.66 7.62 -9.75
C SER A 150 13.86 6.58 -10.86
N THR A 151 13.53 5.32 -10.61
CA THR A 151 13.71 4.21 -11.56
C THR A 151 12.87 4.44 -12.81
N GLU A 152 13.51 4.34 -13.98
CA GLU A 152 12.79 4.52 -15.25
C GLU A 152 11.75 3.41 -15.44
N GLY A 153 10.51 3.82 -15.73
CA GLY A 153 9.40 2.87 -15.89
C GLY A 153 8.81 2.38 -14.57
N ASN A 154 9.07 3.06 -13.44
CA ASN A 154 8.29 2.89 -12.22
C ASN A 154 6.78 3.11 -12.52
N LEU A 155 5.91 2.34 -11.89
CA LEU A 155 4.46 2.30 -12.09
C LEU A 155 3.71 2.15 -10.76
N ASP A 156 4.12 2.89 -9.74
CA ASP A 156 3.45 2.89 -8.44
C ASP A 156 1.97 3.17 -8.58
N THR A 157 1.18 2.59 -7.67
CA THR A 157 -0.27 2.62 -7.75
C THR A 157 -0.94 2.88 -6.41
N ILE A 158 -1.77 3.93 -6.34
CA ILE A 158 -2.82 4.01 -5.32
C ILE A 158 -4.05 3.27 -5.85
N ARG A 159 -4.54 2.29 -5.11
CA ARG A 159 -5.73 1.50 -5.46
C ARG A 159 -6.83 1.70 -4.45
N PHE A 160 -7.86 2.44 -4.86
CA PHE A 160 -9.09 2.62 -4.09
C PHE A 160 -9.98 1.37 -4.17
N GLY A 161 -10.42 0.91 -2.99
CA GLY A 161 -11.25 -0.27 -2.79
C GLY A 161 -12.69 -0.13 -3.30
N ALA A 162 -13.47 -1.18 -3.08
CA ALA A 162 -14.85 -1.26 -3.57
C ALA A 162 -15.71 -0.10 -3.05
N GLY A 163 -16.56 0.44 -3.93
CA GLY A 163 -17.50 1.51 -3.60
C GLY A 163 -16.91 2.91 -3.59
N ILE A 164 -15.62 3.10 -3.88
CA ILE A 164 -14.99 4.40 -4.16
C ILE A 164 -14.88 4.56 -5.67
N LYS A 165 -15.56 5.58 -6.21
CA LYS A 165 -15.61 5.89 -7.64
C LYS A 165 -14.79 7.15 -7.96
N PRO A 166 -14.43 7.39 -9.23
CA PRO A 166 -13.77 8.64 -9.63
C PRO A 166 -14.51 9.91 -9.16
N THR A 167 -15.85 9.90 -9.17
CA THR A 167 -16.68 11.03 -8.68
C THR A 167 -16.61 11.25 -7.17
N ASP A 168 -16.13 10.26 -6.42
CA ASP A 168 -15.96 10.36 -4.98
C ASP A 168 -14.59 10.96 -4.64
N LEU A 169 -13.68 11.11 -5.60
CA LEU A 169 -12.30 11.54 -5.36
C LEU A 169 -12.11 13.01 -5.76
N ILE A 170 -11.55 13.79 -4.85
CA ILE A 170 -11.24 15.21 -5.04
C ILE A 170 -9.74 15.39 -4.88
N PHE A 171 -9.09 15.83 -5.96
CA PHE A 171 -7.65 16.05 -6.04
C PHE A 171 -7.33 17.52 -5.77
N LYS A 172 -6.32 17.79 -4.94
CA LYS A 172 -5.86 19.16 -4.68
C LYS A 172 -4.40 19.19 -4.23
N TYR A 173 -3.74 20.32 -4.47
CA TYR A 173 -2.44 20.62 -3.89
C TYR A 173 -2.58 21.27 -2.51
N VAL A 174 -1.84 20.74 -1.53
CA VAL A 174 -1.72 21.30 -0.18
C VAL A 174 -0.25 21.29 0.21
N ASN A 175 0.37 22.46 0.35
CA ASN A 175 1.78 22.59 0.76
C ASN A 175 2.77 21.72 -0.04
N ASN A 176 2.68 21.73 -1.37
CA ASN A 176 3.47 20.88 -2.30
C ASN A 176 3.13 19.38 -2.33
N ASN A 177 2.17 18.93 -1.52
CA ASN A 177 1.67 17.55 -1.51
C ASN A 177 0.44 17.42 -2.39
N LEU A 178 0.22 16.22 -2.94
CA LEU A 178 -1.07 15.86 -3.55
C LEU A 178 -1.97 15.27 -2.47
N GLN A 179 -3.12 15.89 -2.20
CA GLN A 179 -4.16 15.30 -1.37
C GLN A 179 -5.32 14.81 -2.24
N ILE A 180 -5.72 13.56 -2.05
CA ILE A 180 -6.88 12.92 -2.65
C ILE A 180 -7.89 12.66 -1.52
N SER A 181 -8.90 13.51 -1.41
CA SER A 181 -9.95 13.37 -0.38
C SER A 181 -11.20 12.69 -0.94
N GLN A 182 -11.85 11.88 -0.12
CA GLN A 182 -13.12 11.25 -0.48
C GLN A 182 -14.31 12.17 -0.14
N HIS A 183 -15.12 12.52 -1.15
CA HIS A 183 -16.33 13.29 -0.97
C HIS A 183 -17.31 12.60 -0.02
N GLY A 184 -17.82 13.34 0.97
CA GLY A 184 -18.76 12.80 1.96
C GLY A 184 -18.12 11.93 3.04
N SER A 185 -16.79 11.85 3.10
CA SER A 185 -16.02 11.22 4.17
C SER A 185 -14.98 12.18 4.75
N THR A 186 -14.38 11.82 5.89
CA THR A 186 -13.14 12.45 6.40
C THR A 186 -11.88 11.80 5.86
N ASP A 187 -12.04 10.73 5.09
CA ASP A 187 -10.98 9.91 4.53
C ASP A 187 -10.17 10.65 3.45
N SER A 188 -8.86 10.49 3.48
CA SER A 188 -7.98 11.06 2.46
C SER A 188 -6.65 10.34 2.38
N VAL A 189 -6.05 10.32 1.20
CA VAL A 189 -4.64 9.93 1.01
C VAL A 189 -3.85 11.18 0.62
N THR A 190 -2.70 11.40 1.25
CA THR A 190 -1.78 12.49 0.91
C THR A 190 -0.46 11.92 0.43
N VAL A 191 -0.04 12.25 -0.80
CA VAL A 191 1.29 11.92 -1.32
C VAL A 191 2.21 13.10 -1.06
N ASN A 192 3.24 12.88 -0.25
CA ASN A 192 4.20 13.90 0.13
C ASN A 192 5.06 14.33 -1.06
N SER A 193 5.44 15.61 -1.09
CA SER A 193 6.46 16.12 -2.02
C SER A 193 6.11 15.98 -3.51
N TRP A 194 4.85 15.75 -3.86
CA TRP A 194 4.38 15.54 -5.23
C TRP A 194 4.90 16.60 -6.22
N GLN A 195 4.98 17.86 -5.80
CA GLN A 195 5.43 18.97 -6.65
C GLN A 195 6.97 19.15 -6.72
N TYR A 196 7.76 18.31 -6.02
CA TYR A 196 9.23 18.38 -6.04
C TYR A 196 9.88 17.55 -7.15
N GLY A 197 9.16 16.64 -7.79
CA GLY A 197 9.67 15.89 -8.93
C GLY A 197 8.94 14.57 -9.13
N LYS A 198 9.16 13.96 -10.30
CA LYS A 198 8.52 12.68 -10.66
C LYS A 198 8.82 11.55 -9.70
N SER A 199 10.00 11.56 -9.07
CA SER A 199 10.40 10.53 -8.10
C SER A 199 9.60 10.58 -6.80
N HIS A 200 8.70 11.55 -6.60
CA HIS A 200 7.81 11.65 -5.44
C HIS A 200 6.34 11.44 -5.82
N GLN A 201 6.09 11.06 -7.08
CA GLN A 201 4.73 10.96 -7.61
C GLN A 201 4.39 9.50 -7.77
N ILE A 202 3.17 9.15 -7.34
CA ILE A 202 2.58 7.87 -7.71
C ILE A 202 2.06 7.95 -9.15
N GLU A 203 2.50 7.05 -10.03
CA GLU A 203 2.15 7.08 -11.45
C GLU A 203 0.66 6.88 -11.69
N ASN A 204 0.03 6.00 -10.91
CA ASN A 204 -1.30 5.50 -11.20
C ASN A 204 -2.23 5.65 -10.00
N VAL A 205 -3.41 6.21 -10.22
CA VAL A 205 -4.52 6.11 -9.27
C VAL A 205 -5.62 5.29 -9.91
N ARG A 206 -6.02 4.20 -9.24
CA ARG A 206 -7.01 3.24 -9.73
C ARG A 206 -8.17 3.10 -8.76
N THR A 207 -9.37 2.84 -9.29
CA THR A 207 -10.54 2.44 -8.50
C THR A 207 -10.89 0.98 -8.78
N ALA A 208 -11.71 0.36 -7.92
CA ALA A 208 -12.02 -1.06 -7.98
C ALA A 208 -12.66 -1.54 -9.30
N ASN A 209 -13.33 -0.65 -10.05
CA ASN A 209 -13.90 -0.97 -11.36
C ASN A 209 -12.87 -0.95 -12.50
N GLY A 210 -11.61 -0.62 -12.22
CA GLY A 210 -10.53 -0.50 -13.19
C GLY A 210 -10.35 0.90 -13.80
N SER A 211 -11.16 1.90 -13.43
CA SER A 211 -10.90 3.29 -13.84
C SER A 211 -9.55 3.75 -13.31
N MET A 212 -8.80 4.45 -14.15
CA MET A 212 -7.43 4.87 -13.88
C MET A 212 -7.16 6.31 -14.33
N ILE A 213 -6.43 7.07 -13.52
CA ILE A 213 -5.85 8.37 -13.88
C ILE A 213 -4.34 8.32 -13.62
N THR A 214 -3.54 8.88 -14.53
CA THR A 214 -2.08 8.94 -14.39
C THR A 214 -1.63 10.22 -13.68
N ASN A 215 -0.42 10.24 -13.12
CA ASN A 215 0.21 11.44 -12.58
C ASN A 215 0.13 12.66 -13.53
N THR A 216 0.41 12.46 -14.82
CA THR A 216 0.32 13.49 -15.87
C THR A 216 -1.11 13.98 -16.14
N GLN A 217 -2.13 13.18 -15.83
CA GLN A 217 -3.53 13.57 -15.93
C GLN A 217 -4.02 14.23 -14.64
N VAL A 218 -3.50 13.86 -13.47
CA VAL A 218 -3.82 14.49 -12.17
C VAL A 218 -3.55 16.00 -12.22
N ASP A 219 -2.40 16.41 -12.74
CA ASP A 219 -2.06 17.84 -12.91
C ASP A 219 -3.13 18.59 -13.72
N LYS A 220 -3.54 18.00 -14.84
CA LYS A 220 -4.52 18.61 -15.76
C LYS A 220 -5.92 18.61 -15.15
N LEU A 221 -6.29 17.57 -14.41
CA LEU A 221 -7.55 17.50 -13.69
C LEU A 221 -7.63 18.60 -12.63
N ILE A 222 -6.58 18.80 -11.83
CA ILE A 222 -6.54 19.86 -10.83
C ILE A 222 -6.71 21.25 -11.50
N GLN A 223 -6.06 21.48 -12.64
CA GLN A 223 -6.25 22.71 -13.41
C GLN A 223 -7.68 22.87 -13.92
N ALA A 224 -8.31 21.81 -14.43
CA ALA A 224 -9.70 21.84 -14.89
C ALA A 224 -10.68 22.12 -13.74
N MET A 225 -10.44 21.54 -12.57
CA MET A 225 -11.21 21.80 -11.35
C MET A 225 -11.09 23.27 -10.92
N ALA A 226 -9.88 23.86 -10.99
CA ALA A 226 -9.65 25.26 -10.68
C ALA A 226 -10.35 26.20 -11.68
N THR A 227 -10.26 25.91 -12.98
CA THR A 227 -10.97 26.67 -14.03
C THR A 227 -12.49 26.60 -13.84
N PHE A 228 -13.02 25.41 -13.54
CA PHE A 228 -14.44 25.25 -13.25
C PHE A 228 -14.88 26.12 -12.07
N GLN A 229 -14.11 26.13 -10.98
CA GLN A 229 -14.40 26.95 -9.81
C GLN A 229 -14.34 28.44 -10.14
N HIS A 230 -13.35 28.87 -10.92
CA HIS A 230 -13.23 30.25 -11.36
C HIS A 230 -14.44 30.70 -12.19
N ASP A 231 -14.87 29.89 -13.16
CA ASP A 231 -15.91 30.27 -14.11
C ASP A 231 -17.32 30.20 -13.53
N THR A 232 -17.54 29.32 -12.55
CA THR A 232 -18.87 29.08 -11.97
C THR A 232 -19.05 29.66 -10.57
N GLY A 233 -17.95 29.98 -9.88
CA GLY A 233 -17.93 30.34 -8.46
C GLY A 233 -18.25 29.19 -7.50
N MET A 234 -18.43 27.96 -8.01
CA MET A 234 -18.75 26.78 -7.18
C MET A 234 -17.51 25.99 -6.83
N SER A 235 -17.40 25.53 -5.57
CA SER A 235 -16.41 24.53 -5.20
C SER A 235 -16.72 23.20 -5.90
N TRP A 236 -15.71 22.33 -6.01
CA TRP A 236 -15.90 21.00 -6.59
C TRP A 236 -16.93 20.16 -5.80
N GLU A 237 -16.95 20.28 -4.46
CA GLU A 237 -17.97 19.62 -3.64
C GLU A 237 -19.38 20.15 -3.91
N GLN A 238 -19.53 21.45 -4.18
CA GLN A 238 -20.82 22.03 -4.55
C GLN A 238 -21.25 21.53 -5.92
N ALA A 239 -20.33 21.46 -6.88
CA ALA A 239 -20.58 20.98 -8.23
C ALA A 239 -21.03 19.51 -8.27
N LEU A 240 -20.42 18.65 -7.44
CA LEU A 240 -20.81 17.24 -7.29
C LEU A 240 -22.28 17.09 -6.88
N LYS A 241 -22.82 18.05 -6.10
CA LYS A 241 -24.21 18.04 -5.65
C LYS A 241 -25.17 18.69 -6.64
N SER A 242 -24.78 19.83 -7.22
CA SER A 242 -25.69 20.67 -8.02
C SER A 242 -25.60 20.42 -9.53
N GLN A 243 -24.45 19.95 -10.02
CA GLN A 243 -24.17 19.74 -11.45
C GLN A 243 -23.41 18.41 -11.71
N PRO A 244 -23.90 17.26 -11.20
CA PRO A 244 -23.18 15.98 -11.27
C PRO A 244 -22.84 15.54 -12.71
N SER A 245 -23.72 15.83 -13.68
CA SER A 245 -23.46 15.49 -15.09
C SER A 245 -22.26 16.25 -15.65
N LYS A 246 -22.05 17.51 -15.28
CA LYS A 246 -20.89 18.29 -15.75
C LYS A 246 -19.60 17.79 -15.12
N VAL A 247 -19.63 17.49 -13.82
CA VAL A 247 -18.49 16.88 -13.12
C VAL A 247 -18.11 15.55 -13.77
N GLN A 248 -19.10 14.70 -14.07
CA GLN A 248 -18.88 13.43 -14.74
C GLN A 248 -18.20 13.62 -16.12
N THR A 249 -18.64 14.59 -16.91
CA THR A 249 -18.00 14.92 -18.20
C THR A 249 -16.54 15.31 -18.02
N ILE A 250 -16.24 16.22 -17.09
CA ILE A 250 -14.85 16.65 -16.84
C ILE A 250 -13.99 15.44 -16.43
N LEU A 251 -14.49 14.60 -15.51
CA LEU A 251 -13.74 13.43 -15.07
C LEU A 251 -13.48 12.41 -16.20
N GLN A 252 -14.41 12.27 -17.16
CA GLN A 252 -14.24 11.38 -18.31
C GLN A 252 -13.09 11.79 -19.24
N ASP A 253 -12.72 13.07 -19.29
CA ASP A 253 -11.62 13.57 -20.10
C ASP A 253 -10.24 13.19 -19.52
N TYR A 254 -10.18 12.86 -18.23
CA TYR A 254 -8.94 12.58 -17.50
C TYR A 254 -8.82 11.13 -17.03
N TRP A 255 -9.93 10.47 -16.71
CA TRP A 255 -9.93 9.08 -16.29
C TRP A 255 -10.07 8.16 -17.51
N THR A 256 -9.17 7.18 -17.62
CA THR A 256 -9.41 6.01 -18.46
C THR A 256 -10.46 5.15 -17.77
N ILE A 257 -11.60 4.93 -18.43
CA ILE A 257 -12.70 4.11 -17.91
C ILE A 257 -12.71 2.79 -18.72
N PRO A 258 -12.65 1.62 -18.07
CA PRO A 258 -12.74 0.35 -18.77
C PRO A 258 -14.05 0.25 -19.55
N SER A 259 -13.99 -0.35 -20.75
CA SER A 259 -15.20 -0.73 -21.47
C SER A 259 -16.02 -1.68 -20.61
N ALA A 260 -17.33 -1.41 -20.51
CA ALA A 260 -18.29 -2.26 -19.82
C ALA A 260 -18.37 -3.66 -20.44
#